data_AF-A0A8S8Z957-F1
#
_entry.id   AF-A0A8S8Z957-F1
#
_cell.length_a   1.000
_cell.length_b   1.000
_cell.length_c   1.000
_cell.angle_alpha   90.00
_cell.angle_beta   90.00
_cell.angle_gamma   90.00
#
_symmetry.space_group_name_H-M   'P 1'
#
loop_
_entity.id
_entity.type
_entity.pdbx_description
1 polymer ?
#
loop_
_entity_poly.entity_id
_entity_poly.type
_entity_poly.pdbx_seq_one_letter_code
_entity_poly.pdbx_strand_id
1 'polypeptide(L)' 'MPPSSKLLLKILEYEGSMSQKELVKKTMLPDRTVRLAMSHLLEKGYVKKKVSIRDSRQKIYEISKLINSDLQQ' A
#
# COMPACT_ATOMS: atom_id res chain seq x y z
N MET A 1 -6.61 0.97 -13.76
CA MET A 1 -5.75 0.61 -12.60
C MET A 1 -4.82 -0.49 -13.07
N PRO A 2 -3.49 -0.36 -12.94
CA PRO A 2 -2.56 -1.44 -13.25
C PRO A 2 -2.89 -2.71 -12.43
N PRO A 3 -2.68 -3.92 -12.97
CA PRO A 3 -2.94 -5.17 -12.24
C PRO A 3 -2.16 -5.25 -10.91
N SER A 4 -0.91 -4.78 -10.92
CA SER A 4 -0.04 -4.71 -9.74
C SER A 4 -0.61 -3.79 -8.66
N SER A 5 -1.12 -2.61 -9.01
CA SER A 5 -1.75 -1.69 -8.05
C SER A 5 -2.97 -2.31 -7.37
N LYS A 6 -3.78 -3.07 -8.11
CA LYS A 6 -4.94 -3.76 -7.52
C LYS A 6 -4.52 -4.83 -6.51
N LEU A 7 -3.48 -5.61 -6.83
CA LEU A 7 -2.93 -6.62 -5.91
C LEU A 7 -2.40 -5.98 -4.62
N LEU A 8 -1.58 -4.94 -4.73
CA LEU A 8 -1.02 -4.26 -3.56
C LEU A 8 -2.10 -3.64 -2.67
N LEU A 9 -3.12 -3.03 -3.28
CA LEU A 9 -4.24 -2.48 -2.53
C LEU A 9 -4.92 -3.56 -1.70
N LYS A 10 -5.22 -4.71 -2.32
CA LYS A 10 -5.88 -5.83 -1.65
C LYS A 10 -5.02 -6.44 -0.53
N ILE A 11 -3.70 -6.50 -0.71
CA ILE A 11 -2.78 -6.94 0.36
C ILE A 11 -2.82 -5.97 1.55
N LEU A 12 -2.76 -4.66 1.31
CA LEU A 12 -2.87 -3.66 2.37
C LEU A 12 -4.25 -3.68 3.07
N GLU A 13 -5.27 -4.19 2.39
CA GLU A 13 -6.63 -4.35 2.93
C GLU A 13 -6.70 -5.51 3.91
N TYR A 14 -6.13 -6.66 3.54
CA TYR A 14 -6.14 -7.85 4.41
C TYR A 14 -5.09 -7.82 5.51
N GLU A 15 -3.88 -7.34 5.21
CA GLU A 15 -2.73 -7.37 6.13
C GLU A 15 -2.57 -6.07 6.92
N GLY A 16 -3.21 -4.99 6.46
CA GLY A 16 -3.07 -3.68 7.05
C GLY A 16 -1.81 -2.94 6.58
N SER A 17 -1.31 -2.06 7.44
CA SER A 17 -0.23 -1.15 7.07
C SER A 17 1.12 -1.87 6.94
N MET A 18 1.75 -1.79 5.78
CA MET A 18 3.02 -2.45 5.50
C MET A 18 4.07 -1.49 4.92
N SER A 19 5.33 -1.79 5.19
CA SER A 19 6.47 -1.11 4.55
C SER A 19 6.67 -1.57 3.11
N GLN A 20 7.40 -0.77 2.34
CA GLN A 20 7.75 -1.14 0.96
C GLN A 20 8.47 -2.49 0.87
N LYS A 21 9.38 -2.76 1.81
CA LYS A 21 10.17 -4.01 1.83
C LYS A 21 9.28 -5.22 2.06
N GLU A 22 8.29 -5.10 2.95
CA GLU A 22 7.35 -6.20 3.22
C GLU A 22 6.41 -6.42 2.04
N LEU A 23 5.94 -5.35 1.38
CA LEU A 23 5.15 -5.45 0.16
C LEU A 23 5.91 -6.17 -0.96
N VAL A 24 7.20 -5.87 -1.15
CA VAL A 24 8.07 -6.58 -2.10
C VAL A 24 8.16 -8.06 -1.76
N LYS A 25 8.45 -8.39 -0.49
CA LYS A 25 8.54 -9.78 -0.04
C LYS A 25 7.25 -10.56 -0.24
N LYS A 26 6.09 -9.91 0.01
CA LYS A 26 4.79 -10.58 -0.04
C LYS A 26 4.24 -10.72 -1.45
N THR A 27 4.47 -9.73 -2.30
CA THR A 27 4.02 -9.76 -3.71
C THR A 27 4.96 -10.54 -4.61
N MET A 28 6.20 -10.80 -4.18
CA MET A 28 7.28 -11.34 -5.02
C MET A 28 7.53 -10.51 -6.30
N LEU A 29 7.09 -9.24 -6.30
CA LEU A 29 7.28 -8.33 -7.41
C LEU A 29 8.61 -7.58 -7.26
N PRO A 30 9.24 -7.16 -8.38
CA PRO A 30 10.40 -6.28 -8.33
C PRO A 30 10.10 -4.98 -7.55
N ASP A 31 11.07 -4.50 -6.77
CA ASP A 31 10.93 -3.26 -5.98
C ASP A 31 10.52 -2.05 -6.84
N ARG A 32 10.98 -2.01 -8.10
CA ARG A 32 10.64 -0.96 -9.06
C ARG A 32 9.15 -0.99 -9.43
N THR A 33 8.58 -2.19 -9.59
CA THR A 33 7.15 -2.39 -9.90
C THR A 33 6.28 -2.04 -8.69
N VAL A 34 6.69 -2.45 -7.49
CA VAL A 34 6.01 -2.09 -6.24
C VAL A 34 6.00 -0.57 -6.07
N ARG A 35 7.15 0.10 -6.25
CA ARG A 35 7.25 1.55 -6.13
C ARG A 35 6.33 2.25 -7.14
N LEU A 36 6.36 1.84 -8.40
CA LEU A 36 5.48 2.41 -9.42
C LEU A 36 4.02 2.20 -9.05
N ALA A 37 3.61 0.97 -8.73
CA ALA A 37 2.24 0.67 -8.33
C ALA A 37 1.78 1.50 -7.12
N MET A 38 2.64 1.69 -6.11
CA MET A 38 2.36 2.50 -4.93
C MET A 38 2.27 3.99 -5.23
N SER A 39 3.13 4.52 -6.11
CA SER A 39 3.04 5.91 -6.57
C SER A 39 1.69 6.17 -7.24
N HIS A 40 1.23 5.27 -8.11
CA HIS A 40 -0.08 5.39 -8.76
C HIS A 40 -1.23 5.30 -7.75
N LEU A 41 -1.11 4.47 -6.72
CA LEU A 41 -2.13 4.36 -5.66
C LEU A 41 -2.18 5.60 -4.77
N LEU A 42 -1.02 6.21 -4.49
CA LEU A 42 -0.90 7.45 -3.72
C LEU A 42 -1.50 8.62 -4.49
N GLU A 43 -1.16 8.75 -5.77
CA GLU A 43 -1.67 9.81 -6.65
C GLU A 43 -3.20 9.77 -6.75
N LYS A 44 -3.77 8.58 -6.78
CA LYS A 44 -5.22 8.38 -6.80
C LYS A 44 -5.89 8.46 -5.43
N GLY A 45 -5.13 8.61 -4.35
CA GLY A 45 -5.65 8.75 -2.99
C GLY A 45 -6.19 7.46 -2.35
N TYR A 46 -5.93 6.29 -2.94
CA TYR A 46 -6.36 4.99 -2.39
C TYR A 46 -5.50 4.53 -1.21
N VAL A 47 -4.23 4.92 -1.20
CA VAL A 47 -3.31 4.62 -0.09
C VAL A 47 -2.72 5.92 0.44
N LYS A 48 -2.29 5.89 1.70
CA LYS A 48 -1.55 6.98 2.35
C LYS A 48 -0.18 6.47 2.78
N LYS A 49 0.78 7.39 2.78
CA LYS A 49 2.12 7.14 3.28
C LYS A 49 2.25 7.79 4.65
N LYS A 50 2.69 7.01 5.64
CA LYS A 50 3.04 7.47 6.98
C LYS A 50 4.48 7.13 7.30
N VAL A 51 5.00 7.84 8.28
CA VAL A 51 6.29 7.56 8.88
C VAL A 51 6.09 6.48 9.94
N SER A 52 6.98 5.48 9.98
CA SER A 52 6.92 4.47 11.03
C SER A 52 7.20 5.10 12.40
N ILE A 53 6.36 4.77 13.38
CA ILE A 53 6.54 5.17 14.78
C ILE A 53 7.83 4.55 15.36
N ARG A 54 8.22 3.35 14.87
CA ARG A 54 9.40 2.62 15.34
C ARG A 54 10.71 3.11 14.73
N ASP A 55 10.67 3.66 13.51
CA ASP A 55 11.85 4.19 12.81
C ASP A 55 11.41 5.26 11.81
N SER A 56 11.71 6.52 12.10
CA SER A 56 11.27 7.65 11.29
C SER A 56 11.81 7.66 9.86
N ARG A 57 12.84 6.85 9.57
CA ARG A 57 13.41 6.69 8.23
C ARG A 57 12.59 5.73 7.38
N GLN A 58 11.73 4.92 8.00
CA GLN A 58 10.90 3.93 7.31
C GLN A 58 9.55 4.50 6.92
N LYS A 59 9.18 4.23 5.68
CA LYS A 59 7.90 4.63 5.09
C LYS A 59 6.96 3.44 5.16
N ILE A 60 5.84 3.63 5.84
CA ILE A 60 4.75 2.67 5.92
C ILE A 60 3.63 3.16 5.03
N TYR A 61 2.98 2.25 4.33
CA TYR A 61 1.82 2.52 3.51
C TYR A 61 0.59 1.90 4.14
N GLU A 62 -0.50 2.63 4.12
CA GLU A 62 -1.80 2.22 4.68
C GLU A 62 -2.92 2.52 3.68
N ILE A 63 -4.05 1.82 3.80
CA ILE A 63 -5.23 2.16 3.01
C ILE A 63 -5.79 3.50 3.47
N SER A 64 -6.15 4.34 2.49
CA SER A 64 -6.90 5.55 2.73
C SER A 64 -8.32 5.17 3.14
N LYS A 65 -8.78 5.65 4.31
CA LYS A 65 -10.10 5.34 4.89
C LYS A 65 -11.30 5.55 3.96
N LEU A 66 -11.12 6.29 2.86
CA LEU A 66 -12.10 6.48 1.79
C LEU A 66 -12.60 5.17 1.14
N ILE A 67 -11.87 4.05 1.28
CA ILE A 67 -12.29 2.75 0.74
C ILE A 67 -13.03 1.88 1.77
N ASN A 68 -12.76 2.10 3.06
CA ASN A 68 -13.26 1.23 4.15
C ASN A 68 -14.73 1.52 4.54
N SER A 69 -15.39 2.52 3.94
CA SER A 69 -16.80 2.82 4.22
C SER A 69 -17.79 1.87 3.53
N ASP A 70 -17.34 1.10 2.54
CA ASP A 70 -18.26 0.38 1.63
C ASP A 70 -18.43 -1.11 1.98
N LEU A 71 -17.89 -1.58 3.12
CA LEU A 71 -17.98 -2.98 3.57
C LEU A 71 -18.49 -3.15 5.02
N GLN A 72 -19.26 -2.17 5.52
CA GLN A 72 -19.92 -2.21 6.83
C GLN A 72 -21.39 -1.74 6.74
N GLN A 73 -22.16 -2.24 5.76
CA GLN A 73 -23.63 -2.20 5.78
C GLN A 73 -24.21 -3.57 5.44
#